data_AF-A0A761S4C9-F1
#
_entry.id   AF-A0A761S4C9-F1
#
_cell.length_a   1.000
_cell.length_b   1.000
_cell.length_c   1.000
_cell.angle_alpha   90.00
_cell.angle_beta   90.00
_cell.angle_gamma   90.00
#
_symmetry.space_group_name_H-M   'P 1'
#
loop_
_entity.id
_entity.type
_entity.pdbx_description
1 polymer ?
#
loop_
_entity_poly.entity_id
_entity_poly.type
_entity_poly.pdbx_seq_one_letter_code
_entity_poly.pdbx_strand_id
1 'polypeptide(L)' 'MSKYNRGDKVRLKSGGPVMTVHEVGVTFPRQYVGNLRCQWFAGKKLEEGFFPDESLEEVEDDD' A
#
# COMPACT_ATOMS: atom_id res chain seq x y z
N MET A 1 3.35 7.46 13.85
CA MET A 1 2.32 7.81 12.85
C MET A 1 2.85 7.34 11.51
N SER A 2 1.97 6.84 10.64
CA SER A 2 2.41 6.34 9.33
C SER A 2 2.91 7.50 8.46
N LYS A 3 3.90 7.27 7.60
CA LYS A 3 4.38 8.26 6.61
C LYS A 3 3.29 8.58 5.58
N TYR A 4 2.42 7.61 5.30
CA TYR A 4 1.47 7.65 4.20
C TYR A 4 0.05 8.01 4.64
N ASN A 5 -0.71 8.55 3.70
CA ASN A 5 -2.12 8.89 3.81
C ASN A 5 -2.97 8.03 2.87
N ARG A 6 -4.27 7.96 3.17
CA ARG A 6 -5.24 7.32 2.29
C ARG A 6 -5.30 8.05 0.95
N GLY A 7 -5.15 7.32 -0.15
CA GLY A 7 -5.10 7.85 -1.51
C GLY A 7 -3.69 7.95 -2.10
N ASP A 8 -2.65 7.86 -1.26
CA ASP A 8 -1.27 7.89 -1.76
C ASP A 8 -1.00 6.72 -2.71
N LYS A 9 -0.28 7.01 -3.78
CA LYS A 9 0.22 6.00 -4.71
C LYS A 9 1.57 5.50 -4.26
N VAL A 10 1.65 4.20 -4.11
CA VAL A 10 2.79 3.52 -3.52
C VAL A 10 3.12 2.25 -4.28
N ARG A 11 4.36 1.79 -4.16
CA ARG A 11 4.81 0.50 -4.65
C ARG A 11 5.71 -0.15 -3.60
N LEU A 12 5.86 -1.48 -3.64
CA LEU A 12 6.92 -2.14 -2.88
C LEU A 12 8.29 -1.71 -3.41
N LYS A 13 9.25 -1.49 -2.52
CA LYS A 13 10.66 -1.22 -2.88
C LYS A 13 11.31 -2.34 -3.70
N SER A 14 10.78 -3.56 -3.62
CA SER A 14 11.19 -4.69 -4.45
C SER A 14 10.61 -4.66 -5.87
N GLY A 15 9.80 -3.65 -6.20
CA GLY A 15 9.01 -3.59 -7.44
C GLY A 15 7.62 -4.22 -7.29
N GLY A 16 6.82 -4.13 -8.36
CA GLY A 16 5.44 -4.61 -8.37
C GLY A 16 4.48 -3.60 -9.02
N PRO A 17 3.16 -3.84 -8.95
CA PRO A 17 2.17 -2.88 -9.43
C PRO A 17 2.16 -1.62 -8.56
N VAL A 18 1.72 -0.50 -9.15
CA VAL A 18 1.35 0.68 -8.38
C VAL A 18 0.07 0.37 -7.62
N MET A 19 0.09 0.66 -6.33
CA MET A 19 -1.02 0.44 -5.39
C MET A 19 -1.47 1.78 -4.82
N THR A 20 -2.65 1.78 -4.24
CA THR A 20 -3.20 2.93 -3.51
C THR A 20 -3.37 2.55 -2.05
N VAL A 21 -2.94 3.43 -1.14
CA VAL A 21 -3.20 3.28 0.29
C VAL A 21 -4.70 3.43 0.54
N HIS A 22 -5.34 2.36 1.00
CA HIS A 22 -6.77 2.32 1.30
C HIS A 22 -7.06 2.67 2.76
N GLU A 23 -6.20 2.22 3.68
CA GLU A 23 -6.36 2.40 5.12
C GLU A 23 -4.99 2.49 5.82
N VAL A 24 -4.90 3.35 6.83
CA VAL A 24 -3.70 3.60 7.63
C VAL A 24 -3.93 3.18 9.08
N GLY A 25 -2.89 2.70 9.75
CA GLY A 25 -2.97 2.30 11.16
C GLY A 25 -3.76 1.01 11.39
N VAL A 26 -3.74 0.09 10.42
CA VAL A 26 -4.43 -1.19 10.53
C VAL A 26 -3.79 -2.02 11.64
N THR A 27 -4.61 -2.47 12.60
CA THR A 27 -4.17 -3.32 13.72
C THR A 27 -4.70 -4.76 13.67
N PHE A 28 -5.55 -5.08 12.68
CA PHE A 28 -6.14 -6.41 12.50
C PHE A 28 -6.12 -6.84 11.01
N PRO A 29 -5.78 -8.11 10.70
CA PRO A 29 -5.42 -9.18 11.65
C PRO A 29 -4.04 -8.95 12.25
N ARG A 30 -3.88 -9.17 13.57
CA ARG A 30 -2.61 -9.02 14.32
C ARG A 30 -1.42 -9.82 13.76
N GLN A 31 -1.69 -10.74 12.84
CA GLN A 31 -0.71 -11.62 12.20
C GLN A 31 0.10 -10.90 11.11
N TYR A 32 -0.41 -9.78 10.60
CA TYR A 32 0.30 -8.98 9.60
C TYR A 32 1.18 -7.95 10.29
N VAL A 33 2.43 -7.88 9.86
CA VAL A 33 3.42 -6.86 10.28
C VAL A 33 3.13 -5.49 9.63
N GLY A 34 2.15 -5.43 8.72
CA GLY A 34 1.79 -4.23 7.98
C GLY A 34 0.72 -3.38 8.66
N ASN A 35 1.00 -2.09 8.79
CA ASN A 35 0.09 -1.08 9.33
C ASN A 35 -0.69 -0.33 8.23
N LEU A 36 -0.42 -0.64 6.96
CA LEU A 36 -1.10 -0.07 5.80
C LEU A 36 -1.83 -1.15 5.03
N ARG A 37 -3.10 -0.90 4.72
CA ARG A 37 -3.83 -1.68 3.73
C ARG A 37 -3.76 -0.96 2.40
N CYS A 38 -3.21 -1.62 1.41
CA CYS A 38 -3.12 -1.13 0.05
C CYS A 38 -4.02 -1.96 -0.86
N GLN A 39 -4.54 -1.34 -1.91
CA GLN A 39 -5.32 -2.01 -2.94
C GLN A 39 -4.82 -1.62 -4.33
N TRP A 40 -4.92 -2.53 -5.29
CA TRP A 40 -4.52 -2.30 -6.67
C TRP A 40 -5.35 -3.14 -7.63
N PHE A 41 -5.27 -2.82 -8.92
CA PHE A 41 -5.89 -3.63 -9.95
C PHE A 41 -4.84 -4.55 -10.59
N ALA A 42 -5.12 -5.86 -10.57
CA ALA A 42 -4.44 -6.86 -11.37
C ALA A 42 -5.32 -7.18 -12.59
N GLY A 43 -5.17 -6.38 -13.65
CA GLY A 43 -6.10 -6.41 -14.78
C GLY A 43 -7.48 -5.90 -14.37
N LYS A 44 -8.51 -6.77 -14.43
CA LYS A 44 -9.90 -6.43 -14.05
C LYS A 44 -10.26 -6.78 -12.60
N LYS A 45 -9.33 -7.37 -11.85
CA LYS A 45 -9.56 -7.82 -10.48
C LYS A 45 -8.98 -6.81 -9.49
N LEU A 46 -9.77 -6.42 -8.49
CA LEU A 46 -9.31 -5.68 -7.33
C LEU A 46 -8.59 -6.67 -6.39
N GLU A 47 -7.34 -6.36 -6.07
CA GLU A 47 -6.53 -7.07 -5.10
C GLU A 47 -6.19 -6.12 -3.94
N GLU A 48 -5.84 -6.71 -2.80
CA GLU A 48 -5.44 -5.97 -1.61
C GLU A 48 -4.34 -6.69 -0.83
N GLY A 49 -3.60 -5.93 -0.03
CA GLY A 49 -2.50 -6.44 0.78
C GLY A 49 -2.14 -5.51 1.93
N PHE A 50 -1.54 -6.08 2.96
CA PHE A 50 -1.08 -5.35 4.15
C PHE A 50 0.43 -5.23 4.14
N PHE A 51 0.94 -4.01 4.22
CA PHE A 51 2.36 -3.71 4.10
C PHE A 51 2.82 -2.77 5.21
N PRO A 52 4.05 -2.94 5.73
CA PRO A 52 4.65 -1.95 6.62
C PRO A 52 5.14 -0.75 5.82
N ASP A 53 5.08 0.44 6.40
CA ASP A 53 5.55 1.70 5.78
C ASP A 53 6.94 1.58 5.14
N GLU A 54 7.86 0.91 5.82
CA GLU A 54 9.25 0.79 5.39
C GLU A 54 9.45 -0.05 4.13
N SER A 55 8.46 -0.88 3.77
CA SER A 55 8.50 -1.69 2.55
C SER A 55 8.02 -0.94 1.31
N LEU A 56 7.38 0.22 1.49
CA LEU A 56 6.78 1.00 0.42
C LEU A 56 7.66 2.18 0.02
N GLU A 57 7.49 2.61 -1.24
CA GLU A 57 7.99 3.87 -1.81
C GLU A 57 6.81 4.63 -2.45
N GLU A 58 6.84 5.96 -2.39
CA GLU A 58 5.87 6.82 -3.09
C GLU A 58 6.12 6.77 -4.60
N VAL A 59 5.03 6.81 -5.37
CA VAL A 59 5.07 6.86 -6.82
C VAL A 59 4.45 8.18 -7.25
N GLU A 60 5.26 9.05 -7.83
CA GLU A 60 4.79 10.26 -8.52
C GLU A 60 4.28 9.88 -9.91
N ASP A 61 3.25 10.57 -10.42
CA ASP A 61 2.99 10.51 -11.86
C ASP A 61 4.07 11.34 -12.56
N ASP A 62 4.80 10.71 -13.48
CA ASP A 62 5.45 11.47 -14.54
C ASP A 62 4.32 11.96 -15.48
N ASP A 63 3.92 13.23 -15.33
CA ASP A 63 3.06 13.97 -16.27
C ASP A 63 3.70 14.06 -17.68
#